data_AF-A0A4U5PGK8-F1
#
_entry.id   AF-A0A4U5PGK8-F1
#
_cell.length_a   1.000
_cell.length_b   1.000
_cell.length_c   1.000
_cell.angle_alpha   90.00
_cell.angle_beta   90.00
_cell.angle_gamma   90.00
#
_symmetry.space_group_name_H-M   'P 1'
#
loop_
_entity.id
_entity.type
_entity.pdbx_description
1 polymer ?
#
loop_
_entity_poly.entity_id
_entity_poly.type
_entity_poly.pdbx_seq_one_letter_code
_entity_poly.pdbx_strand_id
1 'polypeptide(L)'
;MAIDNNAKIARELKIKTGTVKRLLKEAVYYEKEAKEQAAKAEKMSAEATTEDEKYNAKKMAEVAQESHQMIGNSKRRMESAAKELLKLIDDNQAELEEAAELVAEAKLQIEAAGI
;
A
#
# COMPACT_ATOMS: atom_id res chain seq x y z
N MET A 1 -20.87 -21.24 -21.32
CA MET A 1 -19.58 -21.85 -20.89
C MET A 1 -18.40 -20.90 -21.03
N ALA A 2 -18.01 -20.40 -22.21
CA ALA A 2 -16.93 -19.40 -22.33
C ALA A 2 -17.31 -18.02 -21.77
N ILE A 3 -18.51 -17.52 -22.11
CA ILE A 3 -19.01 -16.20 -21.64
C ILE A 3 -19.13 -16.16 -20.10
N ASP A 4 -19.58 -17.25 -19.49
CA ASP A 4 -19.71 -17.35 -18.03
C ASP A 4 -18.34 -17.29 -17.32
N ASN A 5 -17.29 -17.80 -17.97
CA ASN A 5 -15.92 -17.76 -17.45
C ASN A 5 -15.33 -16.35 -17.56
N ASN A 6 -15.49 -15.67 -18.69
CA ASN A 6 -15.02 -14.29 -18.89
C ASN A 6 -15.65 -13.34 -17.86
N ALA A 7 -16.97 -13.44 -17.65
CA ALA A 7 -17.67 -12.63 -16.64
C ALA A 7 -17.17 -12.90 -15.22
N LYS A 8 -16.82 -14.15 -14.89
CA LYS A 8 -16.24 -14.52 -13.60
C LYS A 8 -14.85 -13.90 -13.42
N ILE A 9 -13.97 -14.00 -14.43
CA ILE A 9 -12.62 -13.45 -14.40
C ILE A 9 -12.66 -11.91 -14.31
N ALA A 10 -13.52 -11.25 -15.08
CA ALA A 10 -13.71 -9.79 -15.02
C ALA A 10 -14.21 -9.33 -13.62
N ARG A 11 -15.09 -10.10 -12.98
CA ARG A 11 -15.51 -9.84 -11.60
C ARG A 11 -14.35 -10.01 -10.62
N GLU A 12 -13.54 -11.05 -10.76
CA GLU A 12 -12.36 -11.28 -9.91
C GLU A 12 -11.33 -10.15 -10.07
N LEU A 13 -11.06 -9.73 -11.32
CA LEU A 13 -10.21 -8.61 -11.64
C LEU A 13 -10.65 -7.36 -10.89
N LYS A 14 -11.94 -7.01 -10.98
CA LYS A 14 -12.50 -5.83 -10.28
C LYS A 14 -12.32 -5.91 -8.76
N ILE A 15 -12.51 -7.08 -8.16
CA ILE A 15 -12.34 -7.30 -6.72
C ILE A 15 -10.88 -7.13 -6.30
N LYS A 16 -9.95 -7.73 -7.05
CA LYS A 16 -8.52 -7.64 -6.75
C LYS A 16 -7.98 -6.23 -6.98
N THR A 17 -8.41 -5.53 -8.03
CA THR A 17 -8.12 -4.10 -8.24
C THR A 17 -8.57 -3.24 -7.05
N GLY A 18 -9.79 -3.46 -6.55
CA GLY A 18 -10.28 -2.77 -5.36
C GLY A 18 -9.46 -3.07 -4.10
N THR A 19 -8.97 -4.30 -3.98
CA THR A 19 -8.09 -4.71 -2.88
C THR A 19 -6.75 -3.97 -2.93
N VAL A 20 -6.09 -3.94 -4.08
CA VAL A 20 -4.83 -3.19 -4.29
C VAL A 20 -5.03 -1.71 -3.98
N LYS A 21 -6.10 -1.09 -4.50
CA LYS A 21 -6.42 0.32 -4.27
C LYS A 21 -6.58 0.67 -2.79
N ARG A 22 -7.19 -0.21 -1.99
CA ARG A 22 -7.32 -0.02 -0.54
C ARG A 22 -5.98 -0.14 0.17
N LEU A 23 -5.20 -1.17 -0.17
CA LEU A 23 -3.88 -1.40 0.43
C LEU A 23 -2.89 -0.29 0.08
N LEU A 24 -2.98 0.28 -1.12
CA LEU A 24 -2.20 1.45 -1.53
C LEU A 24 -2.51 2.66 -0.64
N LYS A 25 -3.80 2.95 -0.42
CA LYS A 25 -4.22 4.04 0.49
C LYS A 25 -3.73 3.82 1.92
N GLU A 26 -3.81 2.58 2.40
CA GLU A 26 -3.31 2.20 3.73
C GLU A 26 -1.80 2.44 3.84
N ALA A 27 -1.01 1.97 2.86
CA ALA A 27 0.44 2.17 2.84
C ALA A 27 0.83 3.65 2.79
N VAL A 28 0.20 4.44 1.91
CA VAL A 28 0.44 5.89 1.81
C VAL A 28 0.08 6.62 3.10
N TYR A 29 -1.02 6.25 3.74
CA TYR A 29 -1.43 6.84 5.01
C TYR A 29 -0.40 6.59 6.11
N TYR A 30 0.03 5.34 6.29
CA TYR A 30 1.03 5.00 7.30
C TYR A 30 2.41 5.60 7.00
N GLU A 31 2.81 5.69 5.73
CA GLU A 31 4.03 6.41 5.34
C GLU A 31 3.98 7.88 5.73
N LYS A 32 2.83 8.55 5.52
CA LYS A 32 2.64 9.94 5.92
C LYS A 32 2.71 10.08 7.45
N GLU A 33 1.99 9.24 8.18
CA GLU A 33 1.95 9.28 9.64
C GLU A 33 3.34 9.08 10.26
N ALA A 34 4.11 8.10 9.78
CA ALA A 34 5.47 7.89 10.30
C ALA A 34 6.41 9.04 9.98
N LYS A 35 6.28 9.68 8.81
CA LYS A 35 7.06 10.89 8.47
C LYS A 35 6.76 12.03 9.42
N GLU A 36 5.48 12.26 9.74
CA GLU A 36 5.06 13.30 10.68
C GLU A 36 5.56 13.00 12.11
N GLN A 37 5.47 11.74 12.55
CA GLN A 37 5.98 11.32 13.86
C GLN A 37 7.50 11.45 13.95
N ALA A 38 8.25 11.04 12.92
CA ALA A 38 9.69 11.17 12.86
C ALA A 38 10.12 12.64 12.90
N ALA A 39 9.51 13.50 12.09
CA ALA A 39 9.78 14.94 12.09
C ALA A 39 9.50 15.59 13.46
N LYS A 40 8.43 15.15 14.15
CA LYS A 40 8.13 15.61 15.51
C LYS A 40 9.19 15.16 16.50
N ALA A 41 9.65 13.91 16.44
CA ALA A 41 10.69 13.39 17.32
C ALA A 41 12.04 14.11 17.10
N GLU A 42 12.41 14.37 15.85
CA GLU A 42 13.60 15.16 15.49
C GLU A 42 13.53 16.58 16.04
N LYS A 43 12.38 17.26 15.86
CA LYS A 43 12.15 18.59 16.40
C LYS A 43 12.26 18.62 17.93
N MET A 44 11.61 17.68 18.62
CA MET A 44 11.69 17.57 20.08
C MET A 44 13.11 17.32 20.55
N SER A 45 13.89 16.52 19.82
CA SER A 45 15.30 16.29 20.14
C SER A 45 16.16 17.53 19.93
N ALA A 46 15.89 18.32 18.89
CA ALA A 46 16.65 19.54 18.58
C ALA A 46 16.36 20.67 19.57
N GLU A 47 15.12 20.76 20.07
CA GLU A 47 14.67 21.80 21.01
C GLU A 47 14.92 21.43 22.49
N ALA A 48 15.30 20.18 22.78
CA ALA A 48 15.50 19.71 24.15
C ALA A 48 16.71 20.37 24.83
N THR A 49 16.48 21.08 25.92
CA THR A 49 17.51 21.77 26.71
C THR A 49 17.70 21.16 28.10
N THR A 50 16.70 20.44 28.60
CA THR A 50 16.70 19.76 29.90
C THR A 50 16.78 18.24 29.74
N GLU A 51 17.19 17.53 30.80
CA GLU A 51 17.24 16.06 30.79
C GLU A 51 15.86 15.42 30.63
N ASP A 52 14.82 16.03 31.21
CA ASP A 52 13.44 15.57 31.06
C ASP A 52 12.94 15.71 29.61
N GLU A 53 13.26 16.82 28.94
CA GLU A 53 12.95 17.00 27.51
C GLU A 53 13.68 16.00 26.62
N LYS A 54 14.96 15.70 26.92
CA LYS A 54 15.72 14.66 26.20
C LYS A 54 15.11 13.27 26.39
N TYR A 55 14.67 12.95 27.61
CA TYR A 55 13.96 11.69 27.87
C TYR A 55 12.68 11.59 27.05
N ASN A 56 11.87 12.65 27.04
CA ASN A 56 10.63 12.70 26.26
C ASN A 56 10.88 12.60 24.75
N ALA A 57 11.91 13.27 24.23
CA ALA A 57 12.30 13.18 22.83
C ALA A 57 12.73 11.76 22.45
N LYS A 58 13.52 11.10 23.30
CA LYS A 58 13.90 9.68 23.11
C LYS A 58 12.67 8.77 23.09
N LYS A 59 11.72 8.98 24.00
CA LYS A 59 10.46 8.22 24.01
C LYS A 59 9.65 8.41 22.74
N MET A 60 9.57 9.62 22.21
CA MET A 60 8.89 9.87 20.93
C MET A 60 9.61 9.21 19.76
N ALA A 61 10.94 9.13 19.78
CA ALA A 61 11.69 8.41 18.75
C ALA A 61 11.43 6.90 18.79
N GLU A 62 11.33 6.30 19.98
CA GLU A 62 10.93 4.88 20.15
C GLU A 62 9.55 4.62 19.52
N VAL A 63 8.56 5.47 19.81
CA VAL A 63 7.20 5.37 19.23
C VAL A 63 7.21 5.52 17.71
N ALA A 64 7.99 6.48 17.18
CA ALA A 64 8.12 6.66 15.74
C ALA A 64 8.74 5.43 15.06
N GLN A 65 9.72 4.79 15.70
CA GLN A 65 10.34 3.56 15.20
C GLN A 65 9.36 2.38 15.17
N GLU A 66 8.56 2.19 16.22
CA GLU A 66 7.50 1.18 16.24
C GLU A 66 6.48 1.39 15.10
N SER A 67 6.05 2.65 14.91
CA SER A 67 5.13 3.01 13.83
C SER A 67 5.75 2.79 12.45
N HIS A 68 7.06 2.99 12.31
CA HIS A 68 7.78 2.73 11.06
C HIS A 68 7.77 1.24 10.69
N GLN A 69 7.83 0.33 11.67
CA GLN A 69 7.77 -1.11 11.41
C GLN A 69 6.43 -1.53 10.77
N MET A 70 5.35 -0.81 11.08
CA MET A 70 4.01 -1.07 10.49
C MET A 70 3.96 -0.79 8.99
N ILE A 71 4.70 0.21 8.50
CA ILE A 71 4.78 0.54 7.07
C ILE A 71 5.27 -0.67 6.27
N GLY A 72 6.29 -1.36 6.77
CA GLY A 72 6.87 -2.53 6.10
C GLY A 72 5.83 -3.62 5.85
N ASN A 73 4.94 -3.87 6.81
CA ASN A 73 3.87 -4.85 6.66
C ASN A 73 2.82 -4.42 5.63
N SER A 74 2.31 -3.18 5.74
CA SER A 74 1.30 -2.67 4.80
C SER A 74 1.84 -2.62 3.36
N LYS A 75 3.10 -2.23 3.18
CA LYS A 75 3.77 -2.24 1.86
C LYS A 75 3.90 -3.64 1.28
N ARG A 76 4.37 -4.62 2.06
CA ARG A 76 4.47 -6.02 1.60
C ARG A 76 3.12 -6.60 1.19
N ARG A 77 2.05 -6.32 1.96
CA ARG A 77 0.69 -6.78 1.63
C ARG A 77 0.19 -6.16 0.33
N MET A 78 0.46 -4.88 0.13
CA MET A 78 0.13 -4.14 -1.08
C MET A 78 0.88 -4.68 -2.30
N GLU A 79 2.19 -4.88 -2.21
CA GLU A 79 3.02 -5.48 -3.27
C GLU A 79 2.58 -6.90 -3.62
N SER A 80 2.27 -7.73 -2.63
CA SER A 80 1.79 -9.10 -2.85
C SER A 80 0.46 -9.10 -3.61
N ALA A 81 -0.49 -8.25 -3.21
CA ALA A 81 -1.79 -8.13 -3.89
C ALA A 81 -1.64 -7.60 -5.32
N ALA A 82 -0.72 -6.67 -5.57
CA ALA A 82 -0.44 -6.14 -6.90
C ALA A 82 0.18 -7.21 -7.82
N LYS A 83 1.12 -8.01 -7.30
CA LYS A 83 1.70 -9.15 -8.05
C LYS A 83 0.65 -10.22 -8.39
N GLU A 84 -0.26 -10.52 -7.46
CA GLU A 84 -1.38 -11.42 -7.73
C GLU A 84 -2.34 -10.87 -8.79
N LEU A 85 -2.61 -9.57 -8.75
CA LEU A 85 -3.45 -8.91 -9.75
C LEU A 85 -2.79 -8.92 -11.13
N LEU A 86 -1.49 -8.64 -11.21
CA LEU A 86 -0.72 -8.73 -12.45
C LEU A 86 -0.77 -10.16 -13.02
N LYS A 87 -0.51 -11.16 -12.18
CA LYS A 87 -0.60 -12.56 -12.58
C LYS A 87 -1.98 -12.93 -13.11
N LEU A 88 -3.06 -12.45 -12.48
CA LEU A 88 -4.43 -12.68 -12.97
C LEU A 88 -4.62 -12.12 -14.38
N ILE A 89 -4.08 -10.93 -14.68
CA ILE A 89 -4.16 -10.31 -16.01
C ILE A 89 -3.37 -11.14 -17.02
N ASP A 90 -2.14 -11.53 -16.68
CA ASP A 90 -1.25 -12.27 -17.58
C ASP A 90 -1.78 -13.68 -17.89
N ASP A 91 -2.34 -14.36 -16.90
CA ASP A 91 -2.87 -15.73 -17.05
C ASP A 91 -4.21 -15.76 -17.83
N ASN A 92 -4.89 -14.62 -18.02
CA ASN A 92 -6.26 -14.56 -18.57
C ASN A 92 -6.43 -13.46 -19.64
N GLN A 93 -5.40 -13.20 -20.44
CA GLN A 93 -5.42 -12.10 -21.43
C GLN A 93 -6.56 -12.24 -22.46
N ALA A 94 -6.84 -13.45 -22.93
CA ALA A 94 -7.89 -13.69 -23.93
C ALA A 94 -9.29 -13.47 -23.34
N GLU A 95 -9.53 -13.92 -22.10
CA GLU A 95 -10.80 -13.77 -21.39
C GLU A 95 -11.08 -12.32 -20.98
N LEU A 96 -10.04 -11.48 -20.94
CA LEU A 96 -10.10 -10.07 -20.55
C LEU A 96 -10.11 -9.09 -21.74
N GLU A 97 -10.09 -9.58 -22.99
CA GLU A 97 -10.05 -8.73 -24.19
C GLU A 97 -11.21 -7.73 -24.24
N GLU A 98 -12.42 -8.17 -23.88
CA GLU A 98 -13.62 -7.33 -23.82
C GLU A 98 -13.70 -6.44 -22.55
N ALA A 99 -12.78 -6.63 -21.60
CA ALA A 99 -12.71 -5.93 -20.32
C ALA A 99 -11.55 -4.90 -20.27
N ALA A 100 -11.15 -4.36 -21.42
CA ALA A 100 -9.99 -3.48 -21.57
C ALA A 100 -9.94 -2.31 -20.57
N GLU A 101 -11.08 -1.67 -20.25
CA GLU A 101 -11.13 -0.59 -19.26
C GLU A 101 -10.78 -1.06 -17.85
N LEU A 102 -11.27 -2.25 -17.45
CA LEU A 102 -10.95 -2.84 -16.14
C LEU A 102 -9.47 -3.23 -16.07
N VAL A 103 -8.90 -3.74 -17.16
CA VAL A 103 -7.47 -4.06 -17.26
C VAL A 103 -6.63 -2.79 -17.16
N ALA A 104 -7.03 -1.70 -17.81
CA ALA A 104 -6.35 -0.41 -17.72
C ALA A 104 -6.38 0.14 -16.29
N GLU A 105 -7.53 0.12 -15.61
CA GLU A 105 -7.61 0.53 -14.19
C GLU A 105 -6.71 -0.36 -13.31
N ALA A 106 -6.76 -1.68 -13.50
CA ALA A 106 -5.93 -2.62 -12.75
C ALA A 106 -4.42 -2.33 -12.92
N LYS A 107 -3.97 -2.10 -14.16
CA LYS A 107 -2.58 -1.74 -14.47
C LYS A 107 -2.15 -0.43 -13.83
N LEU A 108 -3.01 0.59 -13.82
CA LEU A 108 -2.74 1.84 -13.09
C LEU A 108 -2.53 1.61 -11.59
N GLN A 109 -3.30 0.70 -10.97
CA GLN A 109 -3.12 0.38 -9.56
C GLN A 109 -1.87 -0.46 -9.29
N ILE A 110 -1.48 -1.33 -10.22
CA ILE A 110 -0.22 -2.11 -10.17
C ILE A 110 0.98 -1.18 -10.24
N GLU A 111 0.98 -0.25 -11.20
CA GLU A 111 2.05 0.74 -11.35
C GLU A 111 2.15 1.66 -10.11
N ALA A 112 1.01 2.12 -9.59
CA ALA A 112 0.98 2.91 -8.37
C ALA A 112 1.49 2.14 -7.13
N ALA A 113 1.39 0.80 -7.15
CA ALA A 113 1.96 -0.09 -6.15
C ALA A 113 3.47 -0.35 -6.34
N GLY A 114 4.07 0.14 -7.41
CA GLY A 114 5.49 -0.03 -7.74
C GLY A 114 5.84 -1.44 -8.23
N ILE A 115 4.85 -2.17 -8.74
CA ILE A 115 4.99 -3.47 -9.41
C ILE A 115 4.91 -3.26 -10.92
#